data_AF-A0A0H3D7A4-F1
#
_entry.id   AF-A0A0H3D7A4-F1
#
_cell.length_a   1.000
_cell.length_b   1.000
_cell.length_c   1.000
_cell.angle_alpha   90.00
_cell.angle_beta   90.00
_cell.angle_gamma   90.00
#
_symmetry.space_group_name_H-M   'P 1'
#
loop_
_entity.id
_entity.type
_entity.pdbx_description
1 polymer ?
#
loop_
_entity_poly.entity_id
_entity_poly.type
_entity_poly.pdbx_seq_one_letter_code
_entity_poly.pdbx_strand_id
1 'polypeptide(L)'
;MRWKAFAGCLALLGLTLTAAPAQAHGRDPGRVVLGAHDGWAAATTGTTGGAAAAPADVHTVTKRSELAAALAAHPGAPKIIYVRGTIEGNVDAADRPASCESFADPAYSLPAYLAAYDPATWGRVPPSGPLEEARARSQANQAKQVVLDVGPNTTIVGLGGHAVLHGLTLRVTGDNVILRNLNFADAHDCFPQWDPLDTADGNWNSEYDNLDLVGATHVWVDHNEFSDGGNDRQPSYYGRKYEVHDGLLDIVNGSDLVTVSYNRLHDHDKTMLIGNTDKPAYDVGKLRVTLHHNLFSEIGQRAPRVRYGQVHVYDNLYLVPDPAAYTYSIGVGVESRIYAENNFFRIPAGLPLGQLVHYWKGTVLHATGTLVAAGNQWPRPVDLLAEYNAANDPDLGPDVGWTPSFVERLDPTWAVPALVLAGAGPGR
;
A
#
# COMPACT_ATOMS: atom_id res chain seq x y z
N MET A 1 84.01 -20.90 18.73
CA MET A 1 84.53 -21.68 17.59
C MET A 1 83.34 -22.01 16.70
N ARG A 2 83.46 -21.68 15.41
CA ARG A 2 82.40 -21.68 14.39
C ARG A 2 81.79 -23.08 14.21
N TRP A 3 80.47 -23.22 14.07
CA TRP A 3 79.88 -24.30 13.29
C TRP A 3 78.84 -23.77 12.29
N LYS A 4 78.97 -24.32 11.08
CA LYS A 4 78.46 -23.85 9.80
C LYS A 4 76.99 -24.24 9.61
N ALA A 5 76.24 -23.35 8.96
CA ALA A 5 74.92 -23.61 8.43
C ALA A 5 74.98 -24.60 7.24
N PHE A 6 74.00 -25.50 7.17
CA PHE A 6 73.67 -26.26 5.96
C PHE A 6 72.36 -25.70 5.38
N ALA A 7 72.43 -25.30 4.12
CA ALA A 7 71.31 -24.79 3.33
C ALA A 7 70.47 -25.96 2.79
N GLY A 8 69.17 -25.95 3.10
CA GLY A 8 68.16 -26.77 2.44
C GLY A 8 67.35 -25.91 1.48
N CYS A 9 67.45 -26.20 0.18
CA CYS A 9 66.65 -25.59 -0.88
C CYS A 9 65.20 -26.11 -0.79
N LEU A 10 64.24 -25.25 -0.44
CA LEU A 10 62.82 -25.52 -0.62
C LEU A 10 62.33 -24.74 -1.85
N ALA A 11 62.03 -25.46 -2.93
CA ALA A 11 61.40 -24.90 -4.12
C ALA A 11 59.91 -24.68 -3.83
N LEU A 12 59.51 -23.42 -3.66
CA LEU A 12 58.11 -23.00 -3.60
C LEU A 12 57.54 -22.96 -5.03
N LEU A 13 56.74 -23.97 -5.39
CA LEU A 13 55.84 -23.88 -6.54
C LEU A 13 54.76 -22.84 -6.23
N GLY A 14 54.83 -21.68 -6.87
CA GLY A 14 53.75 -20.71 -6.88
C GLY A 14 52.59 -21.23 -7.71
N LEU A 15 51.54 -21.76 -7.07
CA LEU A 15 50.23 -21.87 -7.69
C LEU A 15 49.64 -20.46 -7.81
N THR A 16 49.70 -19.88 -9.01
CA THR A 16 48.87 -18.73 -9.37
C THR A 16 47.42 -19.19 -9.47
N LEU A 17 46.68 -19.05 -8.37
CA LEU A 17 45.21 -19.07 -8.39
C LEU A 17 44.74 -17.83 -9.15
N THR A 18 44.51 -17.98 -10.45
CA THR A 18 43.68 -17.02 -11.19
C THR A 18 42.26 -17.17 -10.67
N ALA A 19 41.90 -16.36 -9.68
CA ALA A 19 40.51 -16.17 -9.30
C ALA A 19 39.80 -15.55 -10.50
N ALA A 20 39.03 -16.37 -11.23
CA ALA A 20 37.99 -15.83 -12.10
C ALA A 20 37.07 -14.99 -11.22
N PRO A 21 36.70 -13.76 -11.61
CA PRO A 21 35.74 -12.99 -10.85
C PRO A 21 34.46 -13.82 -10.76
N ALA A 22 34.04 -14.15 -9.54
CA ALA A 22 32.70 -14.64 -9.32
C ALA A 22 31.75 -13.56 -9.80
N GLN A 23 31.19 -13.72 -10.99
CA GLN A 23 29.99 -13.01 -11.39
C GLN A 23 28.90 -13.48 -10.44
N ALA A 24 28.69 -12.72 -9.36
CA ALA A 24 27.41 -12.70 -8.68
C ALA A 24 26.39 -12.12 -9.68
N HIS A 25 25.95 -12.93 -10.64
CA HIS A 25 24.74 -12.66 -11.39
C HIS A 25 23.57 -12.92 -10.44
N GLY A 26 23.34 -11.95 -9.55
CA GLY A 26 22.06 -11.86 -8.84
C GLY A 26 20.96 -11.93 -9.88
N ARG A 27 19.92 -12.75 -9.62
CA ARG A 27 18.74 -12.80 -10.48
C ARG A 27 18.24 -11.37 -10.69
N ASP A 28 17.99 -11.03 -11.94
CA ASP A 28 17.41 -9.76 -12.33
C ASP A 28 16.09 -9.53 -11.53
N PRO A 29 16.01 -8.49 -10.68
CA PRO A 29 14.84 -8.26 -9.83
C PRO A 29 13.55 -8.02 -10.63
N GLY A 30 13.66 -7.52 -11.86
CA GLY A 30 12.50 -7.32 -12.74
C GLY A 30 11.94 -8.61 -13.34
N ARG A 31 12.66 -9.72 -13.22
CA ARG A 31 12.27 -11.05 -13.73
C ARG A 31 11.81 -12.01 -12.63
N VAL A 32 11.75 -11.53 -11.38
CA VAL A 32 11.18 -12.30 -10.28
C VAL A 32 9.67 -12.34 -10.43
N VAL A 33 9.09 -13.51 -10.19
CA VAL A 33 7.65 -13.77 -10.25
C VAL A 33 7.16 -14.26 -8.90
N LEU A 34 5.85 -14.18 -8.67
CA LEU A 34 5.22 -14.64 -7.44
C LEU A 34 5.35 -16.16 -7.30
N GLY A 35 5.53 -16.64 -6.05
CA GLY A 35 5.54 -18.06 -5.74
C GLY A 35 4.19 -18.74 -6.01
N ALA A 36 4.19 -20.03 -6.38
CA ALA A 36 2.97 -20.75 -6.76
C ALA A 36 1.95 -20.94 -5.62
N HIS A 37 2.35 -20.67 -4.37
CA HIS A 37 1.50 -20.75 -3.17
C HIS A 37 1.48 -19.44 -2.38
N ASP A 38 1.97 -18.35 -2.96
CA ASP A 38 2.17 -17.09 -2.27
C ASP A 38 0.92 -16.19 -2.37
N GLY A 39 -0.11 -16.56 -1.62
CA GLY A 39 -1.37 -15.84 -1.54
C GLY A 39 -2.26 -15.93 -2.78
N TRP A 40 -3.39 -15.21 -2.75
CA TRP A 40 -4.42 -15.28 -3.77
C TRP A 40 -3.96 -14.92 -5.17
N ALA A 41 -2.94 -14.05 -5.33
CA ALA A 41 -2.40 -13.73 -6.64
C ALA A 41 -1.68 -14.91 -7.33
N ALA A 42 -1.36 -15.98 -6.60
CA ALA A 42 -0.82 -17.21 -7.18
C ALA A 42 -1.89 -18.10 -7.83
N ALA A 43 -3.18 -17.81 -7.62
CA ALA A 43 -4.25 -18.64 -8.13
C ALA A 43 -4.31 -18.64 -9.67
N THR A 44 -4.87 -19.72 -10.22
CA THR A 44 -5.12 -19.87 -11.67
C THR A 44 -3.87 -19.70 -12.53
N THR A 45 -3.69 -18.59 -13.24
CA THR A 45 -2.51 -18.29 -14.06
C THR A 45 -1.32 -17.80 -13.25
N GLY A 46 -1.54 -17.38 -12.01
CA GLY A 46 -0.53 -16.77 -11.15
C GLY A 46 -0.10 -15.38 -11.62
N THR A 47 0.87 -14.78 -10.92
CA THR A 47 1.41 -13.45 -11.23
C THR A 47 2.87 -13.52 -11.67
N THR A 48 3.10 -13.26 -12.95
CA THR A 48 4.42 -13.22 -13.58
C THR A 48 4.85 -11.82 -14.04
N GLY A 49 3.94 -10.85 -13.99
CA GLY A 49 4.17 -9.49 -14.42
C GLY A 49 4.74 -9.42 -15.84
N GLY A 50 5.80 -8.64 -15.97
CA GLY A 50 6.58 -8.49 -17.19
C GLY A 50 7.81 -9.39 -17.28
N ALA A 51 7.94 -10.46 -16.49
CA ALA A 51 9.17 -11.26 -16.45
C ALA A 51 9.64 -11.79 -17.83
N ALA A 52 8.69 -11.98 -18.75
CA ALA A 52 8.93 -12.39 -20.14
C ALA A 52 9.23 -11.22 -21.12
N ALA A 53 9.45 -10.00 -20.62
CA ALA A 53 9.71 -8.83 -21.44
C ALA A 53 10.89 -9.04 -22.39
N ALA A 54 10.67 -8.69 -23.66
CA ALA A 54 11.72 -8.62 -24.65
C ALA A 54 12.70 -7.48 -24.28
N PRO A 55 13.97 -7.52 -24.70
CA PRO A 55 14.94 -6.48 -24.36
C PRO A 55 14.51 -5.04 -24.71
N ALA A 56 13.65 -4.87 -25.72
CA ALA A 56 13.11 -3.56 -26.11
C ALA A 56 12.00 -3.03 -25.17
N ASP A 57 11.41 -3.91 -24.35
CA ASP A 57 10.34 -3.63 -23.38
C ASP A 57 10.87 -3.58 -21.94
N VAL A 58 12.19 -3.43 -21.81
CA VAL A 58 12.87 -3.25 -20.53
C VAL A 58 13.35 -1.80 -20.44
N HIS A 59 12.71 -1.03 -19.57
CA HIS A 59 12.92 0.41 -19.44
C HIS A 59 13.59 0.72 -18.09
N THR A 60 14.45 1.74 -18.06
CA THR A 60 14.86 2.40 -16.80
C THR A 60 14.40 3.85 -16.87
N VAL A 61 13.70 4.30 -15.85
CA VAL A 61 13.04 5.61 -15.82
C VAL A 61 13.49 6.39 -14.58
N THR A 62 13.63 7.71 -14.75
CA THR A 62 14.13 8.64 -13.74
C THR A 62 13.24 9.87 -13.54
N LYS A 63 12.20 10.01 -14.37
CA LYS A 63 11.25 11.12 -14.32
C LYS A 63 9.87 10.70 -14.81
N ARG A 64 8.87 11.54 -14.57
CA ARG A 64 7.46 11.21 -14.78
C ARG A 64 7.16 10.96 -16.25
N SER A 65 7.67 11.79 -17.17
CA SER A 65 7.45 11.60 -18.60
C SER A 65 8.03 10.29 -19.14
N GLU A 66 9.18 9.83 -18.60
CA GLU A 66 9.78 8.54 -18.95
C GLU A 66 8.94 7.37 -18.44
N LEU A 67 8.47 7.45 -17.19
CA LEU A 67 7.58 6.44 -16.61
C LEU A 67 6.28 6.34 -17.42
N ALA A 68 5.63 7.48 -17.71
CA ALA A 68 4.42 7.53 -18.51
C ALA A 68 4.63 6.93 -19.92
N ALA A 69 5.74 7.25 -20.57
CA ALA A 69 6.08 6.71 -21.89
C ALA A 69 6.33 5.19 -21.85
N ALA A 70 7.01 4.68 -20.82
CA ALA A 70 7.28 3.26 -20.64
C ALA A 70 5.99 2.46 -20.38
N LEU A 71 5.05 3.01 -19.60
CA LEU A 71 3.74 2.41 -19.34
C LEU A 71 2.89 2.32 -20.61
N ALA A 72 2.92 3.37 -21.45
CA ALA A 72 2.19 3.42 -22.70
C ALA A 72 2.82 2.58 -23.83
N ALA A 73 4.08 2.19 -23.71
CA ALA A 73 4.79 1.44 -24.74
C ALA A 73 4.22 0.02 -24.90
N HIS A 74 4.02 -0.40 -26.15
CA HIS A 74 3.54 -1.74 -26.54
C HIS A 74 2.43 -2.29 -25.61
N PRO A 75 1.20 -1.73 -25.68
CA PRO A 75 0.10 -2.13 -24.81
C PRO A 75 -0.15 -3.64 -24.83
N GLY A 76 -0.23 -4.25 -23.66
CA GLY A 76 -0.45 -5.70 -23.50
C GLY A 76 0.80 -6.58 -23.58
N ALA A 77 1.90 -6.11 -24.18
CA ALA A 77 3.15 -6.86 -24.21
C ALA A 77 3.80 -6.91 -22.81
N PRO A 78 4.46 -8.02 -22.42
CA PRO A 78 5.24 -8.06 -21.19
C PRO A 78 6.29 -6.96 -21.14
N LYS A 79 6.35 -6.18 -20.07
CA LYS A 79 7.31 -5.07 -19.89
C LYS A 79 7.85 -4.97 -18.48
N ILE A 80 9.11 -4.58 -18.38
CA ILE A 80 9.79 -4.32 -17.11
C ILE A 80 10.18 -2.85 -17.06
N ILE A 81 9.83 -2.18 -15.97
CA ILE A 81 10.14 -0.78 -15.73
C ILE A 81 10.94 -0.69 -14.43
N TYR A 82 12.22 -0.34 -14.55
CA TYR A 82 13.06 -0.03 -13.41
C TYR A 82 12.95 1.44 -13.04
N VAL A 83 12.59 1.73 -11.80
CA VAL A 83 12.57 3.10 -11.27
C VAL A 83 13.93 3.38 -10.61
N ARG A 84 14.56 4.50 -10.98
CA ARG A 84 15.85 4.94 -10.42
C ARG A 84 15.72 6.33 -9.81
N GLY A 85 16.01 6.42 -8.51
CA GLY A 85 15.92 7.68 -7.77
C GLY A 85 14.47 8.10 -7.56
N THR A 86 14.25 9.40 -7.39
CA THR A 86 12.92 9.98 -7.17
C THR A 86 12.30 10.40 -8.49
N ILE A 87 11.06 9.96 -8.72
CA ILE A 87 10.18 10.44 -9.76
C ILE A 87 9.09 11.29 -9.12
N GLU A 88 9.09 12.58 -9.44
CA GLU A 88 8.11 13.56 -8.98
C GLU A 88 6.86 13.55 -9.88
N GLY A 89 5.68 13.43 -9.30
CA GLY A 89 4.40 13.45 -10.01
C GLY A 89 3.84 14.84 -10.26
N ASN A 90 4.00 15.75 -9.31
CA ASN A 90 3.60 17.15 -9.43
C ASN A 90 4.62 17.95 -10.25
N VAL A 91 4.64 17.67 -11.54
CA VAL A 91 5.51 18.31 -12.53
C VAL A 91 4.72 18.80 -13.74
N ASP A 92 5.29 19.77 -14.44
CA ASP A 92 4.77 20.22 -15.73
C ASP A 92 5.16 19.26 -16.87
N ALA A 93 4.74 19.57 -18.10
CA ALA A 93 5.01 18.75 -19.28
C ALA A 93 6.52 18.63 -19.63
N ALA A 94 7.39 19.42 -19.01
CA ALA A 94 8.85 19.37 -19.15
C ALA A 94 9.54 18.73 -17.94
N ASP A 95 8.79 18.04 -17.07
CA ASP A 95 9.24 17.44 -15.81
C ASP A 95 9.83 18.46 -14.81
N ARG A 96 9.38 19.72 -14.84
CA ARG A 96 9.76 20.73 -13.83
C ARG A 96 8.74 20.75 -12.70
N PRO A 97 9.14 20.95 -11.43
CA PRO A 97 8.21 21.02 -10.31
C PRO A 97 7.06 22.00 -10.56
N ALA A 98 5.84 21.53 -10.31
CA ALA A 98 4.59 22.28 -10.46
C ALA A 98 3.95 22.49 -9.09
N SER A 99 3.48 23.70 -8.80
CA SER A 99 2.76 24.01 -7.57
C SER A 99 1.26 23.77 -7.75
N CYS A 100 0.51 23.68 -6.65
CA CYS A 100 -0.95 23.59 -6.70
C CYS A 100 -1.59 24.73 -7.51
N GLU A 101 -1.08 25.96 -7.40
CA GLU A 101 -1.58 27.10 -8.17
C GLU A 101 -1.46 26.90 -9.68
N SER A 102 -0.48 26.13 -10.14
CA SER A 102 -0.30 25.86 -11.58
C SER A 102 -1.35 24.92 -12.16
N PHE A 103 -2.00 24.11 -11.32
CA PHE A 103 -3.10 23.23 -11.72
C PHE A 103 -4.48 23.90 -11.59
N ALA A 104 -4.56 25.00 -10.83
CA ALA A 104 -5.82 25.68 -10.53
C ALA A 104 -6.50 26.24 -11.79
N ASP A 105 -7.80 25.97 -11.94
CA ASP A 105 -8.67 26.69 -12.85
C ASP A 105 -8.64 28.19 -12.51
N PRO A 106 -8.58 29.12 -13.48
CA PRO A 106 -8.52 30.55 -13.19
C PRO A 106 -9.70 31.10 -12.36
N ALA A 107 -10.84 30.39 -12.34
CA ALA A 107 -11.98 30.74 -11.51
C ALA A 107 -11.92 30.16 -10.08
N TYR A 108 -10.94 29.31 -9.77
CA TYR A 108 -10.76 28.72 -8.45
C TYR A 108 -9.76 29.50 -7.60
N SER A 109 -10.12 29.72 -6.33
CA SER A 109 -9.16 29.99 -5.27
C SER A 109 -9.67 29.41 -3.97
N LEU A 110 -8.77 28.84 -3.15
CA LEU A 110 -9.14 28.26 -1.86
C LEU A 110 -9.84 29.29 -0.94
N PRO A 111 -9.38 30.56 -0.80
CA PRO A 111 -10.09 31.54 0.03
C PRO A 111 -11.53 31.81 -0.43
N ALA A 112 -11.77 31.89 -1.74
CA ALA A 112 -13.13 32.06 -2.26
C ALA A 112 -13.98 30.81 -2.01
N TYR A 113 -13.39 29.62 -2.19
CA TYR A 113 -14.06 28.33 -1.97
C TYR A 113 -14.50 28.22 -0.50
N LEU A 114 -13.60 28.58 0.41
CA LEU A 114 -13.85 28.59 1.84
C LEU A 114 -14.95 29.58 2.24
N ALA A 115 -14.98 30.77 1.62
CA ALA A 115 -16.01 31.75 1.90
C ALA A 115 -17.39 31.34 1.34
N ALA A 116 -17.41 30.65 0.20
CA ALA A 116 -18.65 30.26 -0.48
C ALA A 116 -19.34 29.07 0.20
N TYR A 117 -18.57 28.09 0.68
CA TYR A 117 -19.10 26.81 1.16
C TYR A 117 -18.96 26.65 2.69
N ASP A 118 -18.78 27.75 3.42
CA ASP A 118 -18.78 27.75 4.88
C ASP A 118 -20.13 27.19 5.39
N PRO A 119 -20.13 26.13 6.23
CA PRO A 119 -21.36 25.55 6.76
C PRO A 119 -22.27 26.56 7.49
N ALA A 120 -21.70 27.65 8.04
CA ALA A 120 -22.48 28.70 8.70
C ALA A 120 -23.35 29.51 7.73
N THR A 121 -22.98 29.60 6.45
CA THR A 121 -23.68 30.39 5.43
C THR A 121 -24.31 29.53 4.33
N TRP A 122 -23.60 28.49 3.88
CA TRP A 122 -24.05 27.54 2.85
C TRP A 122 -25.00 26.47 3.43
N GLY A 123 -24.83 26.12 4.70
CA GLY A 123 -25.52 25.02 5.35
C GLY A 123 -24.93 23.66 4.98
N ARG A 124 -25.66 22.59 5.32
CA ARG A 124 -25.24 21.20 5.12
C ARG A 124 -25.84 20.59 3.86
N VAL A 125 -25.50 21.16 2.72
CA VAL A 125 -25.83 20.62 1.40
C VAL A 125 -24.56 20.54 0.56
N PRO A 126 -24.42 19.55 -0.34
CA PRO A 126 -23.22 19.42 -1.16
C PRO A 126 -22.86 20.73 -1.87
N PRO A 127 -21.59 21.16 -1.85
CA PRO A 127 -21.13 22.30 -2.65
C PRO A 127 -21.54 22.16 -4.10
N SER A 128 -21.94 23.27 -4.71
CA SER A 128 -22.34 23.31 -6.13
C SER A 128 -22.14 24.71 -6.71
N GLY A 129 -22.29 24.82 -8.03
CA GLY A 129 -22.13 26.07 -8.77
C GLY A 129 -20.70 26.32 -9.23
N PRO A 130 -20.42 27.53 -9.75
CA PRO A 130 -19.22 27.78 -10.56
C PRO A 130 -17.88 27.51 -9.86
N LEU A 131 -17.84 27.66 -8.53
CA LEU A 131 -16.60 27.53 -7.77
C LEU A 131 -16.26 26.07 -7.41
N GLU A 132 -17.26 25.25 -7.10
CA GLU A 132 -17.11 23.79 -7.01
C GLU A 132 -16.77 23.18 -8.38
N GLU A 133 -17.41 23.65 -9.44
CA GLU A 133 -17.05 23.24 -10.80
C GLU A 133 -15.60 23.64 -11.14
N ALA A 134 -15.13 24.81 -10.69
CA ALA A 134 -13.75 25.24 -10.85
C ALA A 134 -12.78 24.39 -10.04
N ARG A 135 -13.11 24.04 -8.79
CA ARG A 135 -12.32 23.08 -7.97
C ARG A 135 -12.18 21.74 -8.69
N ALA A 136 -13.29 21.17 -9.18
CA ALA A 136 -13.28 19.91 -9.90
C ALA A 136 -12.43 19.96 -11.19
N ARG A 137 -12.46 21.07 -11.94
CA ARG A 137 -11.56 21.28 -13.09
C ARG A 137 -10.09 21.38 -12.67
N SER A 138 -9.79 22.03 -11.55
CA SER A 138 -8.43 22.12 -10.98
C SER A 138 -7.89 20.73 -10.61
N GLN A 139 -8.69 19.94 -9.89
CA GLN A 139 -8.37 18.55 -9.55
C GLN A 139 -8.13 17.72 -10.82
N ALA A 140 -9.02 17.82 -11.81
CA ALA A 140 -8.84 17.14 -13.10
C ALA A 140 -7.59 17.60 -13.88
N ASN A 141 -7.06 18.81 -13.64
CA ASN A 141 -5.80 19.26 -14.23
C ASN A 141 -4.59 18.59 -13.56
N GLN A 142 -4.59 18.52 -12.23
CA GLN A 142 -3.54 17.80 -11.49
C GLN A 142 -3.55 16.30 -11.83
N ALA A 143 -4.74 15.68 -11.88
CA ALA A 143 -4.91 14.26 -12.22
C ALA A 143 -4.24 13.85 -13.54
N LYS A 144 -4.22 14.73 -14.56
CA LYS A 144 -3.53 14.49 -15.85
C LYS A 144 -2.01 14.30 -15.69
N GLN A 145 -1.42 14.81 -14.62
CA GLN A 145 0.00 14.66 -14.31
C GLN A 145 0.23 13.53 -13.31
N VAL A 146 -0.53 13.49 -12.22
CA VAL A 146 -0.21 12.63 -11.07
C VAL A 146 -0.73 11.20 -11.21
N VAL A 147 -1.80 10.96 -11.99
CA VAL A 147 -2.36 9.61 -12.18
C VAL A 147 -1.75 8.96 -13.41
N LEU A 148 -1.13 7.80 -13.23
CA LEU A 148 -0.57 6.99 -14.30
C LEU A 148 -1.19 5.59 -14.34
N ASP A 149 -1.81 5.26 -15.47
CA ASP A 149 -2.43 3.95 -15.67
C ASP A 149 -1.37 2.86 -15.94
N VAL A 150 -1.50 1.74 -15.23
CA VAL A 150 -0.66 0.55 -15.41
C VAL A 150 -1.48 -0.55 -16.08
N GLY A 151 -1.07 -0.89 -17.30
CA GLY A 151 -1.66 -1.97 -18.09
C GLY A 151 -1.15 -3.36 -17.72
N PRO A 152 -1.70 -4.41 -18.35
CA PRO A 152 -1.39 -5.79 -18.00
C PRO A 152 0.05 -6.20 -18.35
N ASN A 153 0.50 -7.31 -17.76
CA ASN A 153 1.83 -7.91 -17.98
C ASN A 153 2.99 -6.96 -17.68
N THR A 154 2.90 -6.23 -16.58
CA THR A 154 3.86 -5.18 -16.22
C THR A 154 4.56 -5.51 -14.91
N THR A 155 5.90 -5.45 -14.89
CA THR A 155 6.68 -5.42 -13.65
C THR A 155 7.28 -4.04 -13.47
N ILE A 156 6.93 -3.34 -12.40
CA ILE A 156 7.58 -2.09 -11.97
C ILE A 156 8.40 -2.40 -10.73
N VAL A 157 9.70 -2.12 -10.78
CA VAL A 157 10.60 -2.43 -9.66
C VAL A 157 11.59 -1.30 -9.41
N GLY A 158 11.78 -0.92 -8.15
CA GLY A 158 12.79 0.06 -7.78
C GLY A 158 14.21 -0.49 -7.86
N LEU A 159 15.17 0.33 -8.26
CA LEU A 159 16.60 0.03 -8.19
C LEU A 159 17.20 0.54 -6.88
N GLY A 160 17.82 -0.36 -6.12
CA GLY A 160 18.32 -0.07 -4.77
C GLY A 160 17.19 0.13 -3.76
N GLY A 161 17.46 0.68 -2.57
CA GLY A 161 16.45 0.92 -1.53
C GLY A 161 15.82 2.32 -1.55
N HIS A 162 15.98 3.08 -2.64
CA HIS A 162 15.68 4.53 -2.66
C HIS A 162 14.95 4.97 -3.94
N ALA A 163 14.29 4.05 -4.63
CA ALA A 163 13.42 4.40 -5.76
C ALA A 163 12.11 4.97 -5.20
N VAL A 164 11.83 6.24 -5.48
CA VAL A 164 10.67 6.95 -4.91
C VAL A 164 9.72 7.37 -6.03
N LEU A 165 8.42 7.15 -5.84
CA LEU A 165 7.33 7.74 -6.59
C LEU A 165 6.64 8.75 -5.65
N HIS A 166 6.97 10.02 -5.81
CA HIS A 166 6.50 11.09 -4.93
C HIS A 166 5.39 11.89 -5.62
N GLY A 167 4.24 12.10 -4.98
CA GLY A 167 3.13 12.84 -5.59
C GLY A 167 2.48 12.12 -6.77
N LEU A 168 2.59 10.80 -6.87
CA LEU A 168 2.04 9.98 -7.94
C LEU A 168 1.01 8.99 -7.41
N THR A 169 -0.01 8.76 -8.23
CA THR A 169 -0.92 7.61 -8.15
C THR A 169 -0.60 6.67 -9.30
N LEU A 170 -0.24 5.43 -8.98
CA LEU A 170 -0.27 4.35 -9.97
C LEU A 170 -1.63 3.67 -9.94
N ARG A 171 -2.37 3.73 -11.05
CA ARG A 171 -3.67 3.09 -11.19
C ARG A 171 -3.59 1.84 -12.04
N VAL A 172 -3.58 0.68 -11.41
CA VAL A 172 -3.57 -0.61 -12.09
C VAL A 172 -4.99 -0.96 -12.52
N THR A 173 -5.17 -1.16 -13.81
CA THR A 173 -6.44 -1.59 -14.41
C THR A 173 -6.32 -2.89 -15.19
N GLY A 174 -5.11 -3.45 -15.27
CA GLY A 174 -4.79 -4.67 -16.01
C GLY A 174 -4.70 -5.93 -15.14
N ASP A 175 -4.56 -7.06 -15.83
CA ASP A 175 -4.19 -8.34 -15.26
C ASP A 175 -2.67 -8.52 -15.18
N ASN A 176 -2.17 -9.31 -14.23
CA ASN A 176 -0.79 -9.79 -14.18
C ASN A 176 0.23 -8.65 -14.03
N VAL A 177 0.25 -8.02 -12.85
CA VAL A 177 1.11 -6.87 -12.53
C VAL A 177 1.93 -7.12 -11.25
N ILE A 178 3.20 -6.73 -11.29
CA ILE A 178 4.13 -6.81 -10.15
C ILE A 178 4.63 -5.41 -9.82
N LEU A 179 4.50 -4.97 -8.57
CA LEU A 179 5.05 -3.71 -8.06
C LEU A 179 5.96 -4.01 -6.87
N ARG A 180 7.26 -3.75 -7.01
CA ARG A 180 8.24 -4.17 -6.00
C ARG A 180 9.31 -3.14 -5.68
N ASN A 181 9.75 -3.12 -4.43
CA ASN A 181 10.94 -2.36 -4.03
C ASN A 181 10.84 -0.84 -4.32
N LEU A 182 9.63 -0.27 -4.22
CA LEU A 182 9.34 1.14 -4.45
C LEU A 182 9.01 1.84 -3.12
N ASN A 183 9.31 3.12 -3.03
CA ASN A 183 8.79 4.01 -1.99
C ASN A 183 7.71 4.87 -2.65
N PHE A 184 6.45 4.69 -2.28
CA PHE A 184 5.37 5.58 -2.65
C PHE A 184 5.18 6.62 -1.55
N ALA A 185 5.16 7.90 -1.92
CA ALA A 185 5.09 8.99 -0.95
C ALA A 185 4.16 10.10 -1.42
N ASP A 186 3.36 10.62 -0.49
CA ASP A 186 2.66 11.91 -0.61
C ASP A 186 1.79 12.02 -1.88
N ALA A 187 0.88 11.06 -2.11
CA ALA A 187 -0.14 11.20 -3.16
C ALA A 187 -1.17 12.27 -2.75
N HIS A 188 -0.78 13.53 -2.78
CA HIS A 188 -1.60 14.62 -2.28
C HIS A 188 -2.47 15.25 -3.38
N ASP A 189 -3.71 15.51 -3.03
CA ASP A 189 -4.64 16.33 -3.80
C ASP A 189 -4.52 17.79 -3.37
N CYS A 190 -4.24 18.66 -4.34
CA CYS A 190 -4.21 20.11 -4.12
C CYS A 190 -5.61 20.70 -3.88
N PHE A 191 -6.67 19.99 -4.26
CA PHE A 191 -8.04 20.48 -4.31
C PHE A 191 -9.07 19.53 -3.66
N PRO A 192 -8.88 19.10 -2.39
CA PRO A 192 -9.86 18.28 -1.68
C PRO A 192 -11.27 18.88 -1.75
N GLN A 193 -12.26 18.01 -1.92
CA GLN A 193 -13.67 18.38 -1.94
C GLN A 193 -14.22 18.47 -0.52
N TRP A 194 -14.96 19.54 -0.22
CA TRP A 194 -15.74 19.60 1.02
C TRP A 194 -17.05 18.81 0.87
N ASP A 195 -17.28 17.83 1.74
CA ASP A 195 -18.56 17.15 1.87
C ASP A 195 -19.15 17.40 3.29
N PRO A 196 -20.15 18.30 3.43
CA PRO A 196 -20.79 18.54 4.72
C PRO A 196 -21.71 17.40 5.17
N LEU A 197 -21.94 16.38 4.33
CA LEU A 197 -22.74 15.21 4.66
C LEU A 197 -21.89 13.99 5.03
N ASP A 198 -20.58 14.04 4.82
CA ASP A 198 -19.68 12.99 5.26
C ASP A 198 -19.49 13.05 6.78
N THR A 199 -19.95 12.00 7.46
CA THR A 199 -20.08 11.93 8.94
C THR A 199 -20.98 13.02 9.54
N ALA A 200 -21.04 13.06 10.87
CA ALA A 200 -21.83 14.05 11.59
C ALA A 200 -21.26 15.47 11.48
N ASP A 201 -20.00 15.66 11.14
CA ASP A 201 -19.33 16.98 11.16
C ASP A 201 -18.88 17.49 9.79
N GLY A 202 -19.08 16.69 8.74
CA GLY A 202 -18.50 16.94 7.41
C GLY A 202 -17.03 16.52 7.32
N ASN A 203 -16.50 16.37 6.11
CA ASN A 203 -15.08 16.08 5.86
C ASN A 203 -14.59 16.69 4.57
N TRP A 204 -13.27 16.86 4.49
CA TRP A 204 -12.57 17.05 3.24
C TRP A 204 -12.19 15.68 2.69
N ASN A 205 -12.41 15.45 1.40
CA ASN A 205 -12.10 14.20 0.72
C ASN A 205 -11.20 14.48 -0.49
N SER A 206 -10.11 13.74 -0.58
CA SER A 206 -9.15 13.76 -1.69
C SER A 206 -9.36 12.54 -2.59
N GLU A 207 -8.76 12.53 -3.78
CA GLU A 207 -9.00 11.50 -4.80
C GLU A 207 -7.81 10.58 -5.08
N TYR A 208 -6.64 10.86 -4.51
CA TYR A 208 -5.40 10.22 -4.92
C TYR A 208 -4.88 9.26 -3.87
N ASP A 209 -4.69 8.03 -4.30
CA ASP A 209 -3.98 7.01 -3.55
C ASP A 209 -2.56 6.86 -4.08
N ASN A 210 -1.65 6.32 -3.28
CA ASN A 210 -0.34 5.95 -3.82
C ASN A 210 -0.45 4.84 -4.88
N LEU A 211 -1.29 3.83 -4.62
CA LEU A 211 -1.53 2.72 -5.53
C LEU A 211 -3.01 2.30 -5.50
N ASP A 212 -3.66 2.44 -6.66
CA ASP A 212 -5.04 2.03 -6.89
C ASP A 212 -5.07 0.73 -7.72
N LEU A 213 -5.72 -0.32 -7.20
CA LEU A 213 -6.08 -1.50 -7.98
C LEU A 213 -7.56 -1.43 -8.34
N VAL A 214 -7.87 -1.11 -9.60
CA VAL A 214 -9.24 -0.83 -10.06
C VAL A 214 -9.68 -1.87 -11.09
N GLY A 215 -10.45 -2.87 -10.64
CA GLY A 215 -10.83 -4.01 -11.48
C GLY A 215 -9.64 -4.85 -11.96
N ALA A 216 -8.50 -4.76 -11.28
CA ALA A 216 -7.25 -5.43 -11.62
C ALA A 216 -7.26 -6.88 -11.13
N THR A 217 -6.55 -7.77 -11.83
CA THR A 217 -6.42 -9.18 -11.43
C THR A 217 -4.97 -9.66 -11.42
N HIS A 218 -4.62 -10.63 -10.58
CA HIS A 218 -3.26 -11.17 -10.46
C HIS A 218 -2.21 -10.07 -10.23
N VAL A 219 -2.31 -9.41 -9.07
CA VAL A 219 -1.40 -8.32 -8.69
C VAL A 219 -0.56 -8.72 -7.49
N TRP A 220 0.75 -8.52 -7.59
CA TRP A 220 1.70 -8.71 -6.49
C TRP A 220 2.35 -7.39 -6.09
N VAL A 221 2.07 -6.95 -4.87
CA VAL A 221 2.62 -5.72 -4.28
C VAL A 221 3.56 -6.14 -3.16
N ASP A 222 4.87 -6.00 -3.38
CA ASP A 222 5.86 -6.62 -2.50
C ASP A 222 7.09 -5.76 -2.18
N HIS A 223 7.49 -5.73 -0.91
CA HIS A 223 8.67 -4.97 -0.47
C HIS A 223 8.62 -3.48 -0.81
N ASN A 224 7.44 -2.86 -0.76
CA ASN A 224 7.29 -1.42 -0.97
C ASN A 224 7.12 -0.66 0.36
N GLU A 225 7.35 0.65 0.32
CA GLU A 225 7.01 1.59 1.40
C GLU A 225 5.91 2.54 0.91
N PHE A 226 4.95 2.87 1.78
CA PHE A 226 3.84 3.79 1.50
C PHE A 226 3.67 4.75 2.68
N SER A 227 3.63 6.06 2.41
CA SER A 227 3.44 7.09 3.46
C SER A 227 2.97 8.45 2.91
N ASP A 228 2.59 9.36 3.82
CA ASP A 228 2.32 10.77 3.50
C ASP A 228 3.57 11.58 3.12
N GLY A 229 4.77 10.97 3.10
CA GLY A 229 6.02 11.65 2.73
C GLY A 229 6.41 12.81 3.66
N GLY A 230 5.81 12.88 4.86
CA GLY A 230 5.98 13.98 5.81
C GLY A 230 5.00 15.15 5.63
N ASN A 231 3.96 15.00 4.80
CA ASN A 231 2.89 15.98 4.57
C ASN A 231 1.68 15.75 5.51
N ASP A 232 1.93 15.31 6.74
CA ASP A 232 0.92 14.90 7.74
C ASP A 232 0.21 16.11 8.41
N ARG A 233 0.85 17.29 8.41
CA ARG A 233 0.36 18.50 9.08
C ARG A 233 -0.44 19.41 8.15
N GLN A 234 -1.73 19.13 8.05
CA GLN A 234 -2.66 19.95 7.29
C GLN A 234 -3.36 21.01 8.15
N PRO A 235 -3.71 22.19 7.57
CA PRO A 235 -4.55 23.17 8.26
C PRO A 235 -5.95 22.61 8.54
N SER A 236 -6.68 23.26 9.44
CA SER A 236 -8.10 22.97 9.63
C SER A 236 -8.97 24.04 8.99
N TYR A 237 -9.98 23.61 8.24
CA TYR A 237 -11.06 24.44 7.73
C TYR A 237 -12.40 23.84 8.16
N TYR A 238 -13.33 24.71 8.58
CA TYR A 238 -14.62 24.33 9.13
C TYR A 238 -14.55 23.35 10.32
N GLY A 239 -13.45 23.39 11.08
CA GLY A 239 -13.22 22.49 12.22
C GLY A 239 -12.83 21.06 11.83
N ARG A 240 -12.52 20.81 10.54
CA ARG A 240 -12.06 19.52 10.02
C ARG A 240 -10.64 19.68 9.46
N LYS A 241 -9.83 18.61 9.47
CA LYS A 241 -8.52 18.59 8.81
C LYS A 241 -8.75 18.78 7.31
N TYR A 242 -7.97 19.64 6.66
CA TYR A 242 -7.95 19.75 5.20
C TYR A 242 -7.24 18.52 4.65
N GLU A 243 -7.97 17.43 4.52
CA GLU A 243 -7.42 16.12 4.22
C GLU A 243 -6.98 16.05 2.75
N VAL A 244 -5.67 16.17 2.52
CA VAL A 244 -5.06 16.17 1.18
C VAL A 244 -4.71 14.77 0.68
N HIS A 245 -4.84 13.75 1.52
CA HIS A 245 -4.56 12.35 1.16
C HIS A 245 -5.83 11.52 1.18
N ASP A 246 -5.95 10.55 0.27
CA ASP A 246 -6.98 9.52 0.39
C ASP A 246 -6.43 8.23 1.00
N GLY A 247 -6.17 7.20 0.21
CA GLY A 247 -5.60 5.93 0.64
C GLY A 247 -4.11 5.77 0.34
N LEU A 248 -3.47 4.77 0.98
CA LEU A 248 -2.15 4.32 0.53
C LEU A 248 -2.30 3.27 -0.58
N LEU A 249 -3.13 2.26 -0.34
CA LEU A 249 -3.30 1.14 -1.25
C LEU A 249 -4.76 0.66 -1.28
N ASP A 250 -5.54 1.09 -2.27
CA ASP A 250 -6.92 0.64 -2.41
C ASP A 250 -7.08 -0.45 -3.46
N ILE A 251 -7.97 -1.40 -3.16
CA ILE A 251 -8.29 -2.57 -3.98
C ILE A 251 -9.81 -2.59 -4.20
N VAL A 252 -10.24 -2.05 -5.34
CA VAL A 252 -11.64 -1.64 -5.55
C VAL A 252 -12.17 -2.07 -6.93
N ASN A 253 -13.44 -1.79 -7.19
CA ASN A 253 -14.07 -1.99 -8.49
C ASN A 253 -13.98 -3.43 -9.04
N GLY A 254 -14.12 -4.42 -8.15
CA GLY A 254 -14.07 -5.83 -8.54
C GLY A 254 -12.65 -6.32 -8.85
N SER A 255 -11.62 -5.67 -8.32
CA SER A 255 -10.26 -6.25 -8.28
C SER A 255 -10.28 -7.63 -7.60
N ASP A 256 -9.35 -8.51 -7.98
CA ASP A 256 -9.36 -9.88 -7.50
C ASP A 256 -7.97 -10.54 -7.61
N LEU A 257 -7.71 -11.57 -6.82
CA LEU A 257 -6.44 -12.32 -6.86
C LEU A 257 -5.22 -11.41 -6.64
N VAL A 258 -5.15 -10.82 -5.45
CA VAL A 258 -4.08 -9.89 -5.06
C VAL A 258 -3.27 -10.46 -3.88
N THR A 259 -1.95 -10.30 -3.91
CA THR A 259 -1.05 -10.58 -2.77
C THR A 259 -0.29 -9.30 -2.44
N VAL A 260 -0.38 -8.87 -1.18
CA VAL A 260 0.34 -7.73 -0.60
C VAL A 260 1.27 -8.27 0.48
N SER A 261 2.56 -8.31 0.19
CA SER A 261 3.55 -8.99 1.02
C SER A 261 4.73 -8.11 1.40
N TYR A 262 5.21 -8.20 2.64
CA TYR A 262 6.44 -7.50 3.07
C TYR A 262 6.45 -5.99 2.77
N ASN A 263 5.30 -5.30 2.75
CA ASN A 263 5.27 -3.85 2.57
C ASN A 263 5.32 -3.13 3.92
N ARG A 264 5.80 -1.90 3.92
CA ARG A 264 5.70 -0.98 5.04
C ARG A 264 4.68 0.11 4.70
N LEU A 265 3.60 0.20 5.47
CA LEU A 265 2.56 1.20 5.32
C LEU A 265 2.50 2.01 6.62
N HIS A 266 2.78 3.31 6.54
CA HIS A 266 2.95 4.11 7.74
C HIS A 266 2.66 5.60 7.57
N ASP A 267 2.53 6.29 8.71
CA ASP A 267 2.33 7.74 8.79
C ASP A 267 1.19 8.21 7.88
N HIS A 268 -0.01 7.65 8.09
CA HIS A 268 -1.17 7.88 7.23
C HIS A 268 -2.50 7.53 7.92
N ASP A 269 -3.61 8.17 7.53
CA ASP A 269 -4.94 7.87 8.10
C ASP A 269 -5.58 6.60 7.49
N LYS A 270 -6.04 6.66 6.23
CA LYS A 270 -6.89 5.64 5.60
C LYS A 270 -6.08 4.64 4.77
N THR A 271 -5.46 3.64 5.40
CA THR A 271 -4.42 2.83 4.75
C THR A 271 -4.85 2.02 3.51
N MET A 272 -5.83 1.12 3.65
CA MET A 272 -6.17 0.12 2.62
C MET A 272 -7.65 -0.25 2.63
N LEU A 273 -8.40 0.23 1.64
CA LEU A 273 -9.78 -0.15 1.39
C LEU A 273 -9.84 -1.33 0.39
N ILE A 274 -10.54 -2.39 0.78
CA ILE A 274 -10.84 -3.54 -0.07
C ILE A 274 -12.35 -3.55 -0.34
N GLY A 275 -12.74 -3.11 -1.53
CA GLY A 275 -14.13 -2.88 -1.94
C GLY A 275 -14.66 -1.53 -1.49
N ASN A 276 -15.04 -0.67 -2.44
CA ASN A 276 -15.40 0.73 -2.20
C ASN A 276 -16.91 0.98 -1.99
N THR A 277 -17.78 0.02 -2.31
CA THR A 277 -19.23 0.22 -2.26
C THR A 277 -19.96 -0.85 -1.45
N ASP A 278 -21.04 -0.46 -0.77
CA ASP A 278 -21.95 -1.42 -0.11
C ASP A 278 -22.97 -2.02 -1.10
N LYS A 279 -22.99 -1.55 -2.35
CA LYS A 279 -23.88 -2.08 -3.39
C LYS A 279 -23.21 -3.30 -4.02
N PRO A 280 -23.92 -4.44 -4.19
CA PRO A 280 -23.36 -5.66 -4.78
C PRO A 280 -23.24 -5.55 -6.31
N ALA A 281 -22.55 -4.51 -6.80
CA ALA A 281 -22.48 -4.17 -8.21
C ALA A 281 -21.45 -5.04 -8.96
N TYR A 282 -20.22 -5.12 -8.43
CA TYR A 282 -19.10 -5.78 -9.10
C TYR A 282 -18.19 -6.59 -8.16
N ASP A 283 -18.32 -6.43 -6.85
CA ASP A 283 -17.39 -7.00 -5.85
C ASP A 283 -17.78 -8.41 -5.36
N VAL A 284 -19.06 -8.81 -5.48
CA VAL A 284 -19.53 -10.12 -5.01
C VAL A 284 -18.78 -11.25 -5.73
N GLY A 285 -18.15 -12.13 -4.95
CA GLY A 285 -17.34 -13.25 -5.45
C GLY A 285 -15.93 -12.88 -5.91
N LYS A 286 -15.51 -11.62 -5.76
CA LYS A 286 -14.16 -11.12 -6.06
C LYS A 286 -13.47 -10.63 -4.78
N LEU A 287 -12.54 -9.66 -4.91
CA LEU A 287 -11.77 -9.09 -3.79
C LEU A 287 -11.07 -10.16 -2.95
N ARG A 288 -10.56 -11.21 -3.60
CA ARG A 288 -9.74 -12.23 -2.95
C ARG A 288 -8.32 -11.69 -2.83
N VAL A 289 -7.93 -11.38 -1.59
CA VAL A 289 -6.69 -10.66 -1.28
C VAL A 289 -5.95 -11.37 -0.16
N THR A 290 -4.64 -11.54 -0.29
CA THR A 290 -3.76 -12.00 0.78
C THR A 290 -2.89 -10.86 1.25
N LEU A 291 -2.87 -10.59 2.56
CA LEU A 291 -2.00 -9.63 3.21
C LEU A 291 -1.09 -10.39 4.17
N HIS A 292 0.23 -10.43 3.91
CA HIS A 292 1.14 -11.03 4.87
C HIS A 292 2.48 -10.35 5.03
N HIS A 293 3.03 -10.50 6.23
CA HIS A 293 4.35 -9.94 6.58
C HIS A 293 4.47 -8.43 6.36
N ASN A 294 3.34 -7.71 6.31
CA ASN A 294 3.36 -6.26 6.17
C ASN A 294 3.57 -5.61 7.55
N LEU A 295 4.26 -4.47 7.54
CA LEU A 295 4.37 -3.57 8.66
C LEU A 295 3.36 -2.45 8.51
N PHE A 296 2.36 -2.43 9.38
CA PHE A 296 1.44 -1.31 9.56
C PHE A 296 1.88 -0.52 10.79
N SER A 297 2.34 0.72 10.62
CA SER A 297 2.85 1.54 11.73
C SER A 297 2.30 2.95 11.67
N GLU A 298 1.83 3.52 12.78
CA GLU A 298 1.36 4.92 12.76
C GLU A 298 0.22 5.16 11.76
N ILE A 299 -0.64 4.14 11.62
CA ILE A 299 -1.82 4.19 10.76
C ILE A 299 -3.08 4.54 11.57
N GLY A 300 -3.94 5.39 11.00
CA GLY A 300 -5.21 5.75 11.64
C GLY A 300 -6.24 4.62 11.56
N GLN A 301 -6.43 4.06 10.37
CA GLN A 301 -7.47 3.07 10.09
C GLN A 301 -7.24 2.27 8.80
N ARG A 302 -8.13 1.29 8.57
CA ARG A 302 -8.23 0.49 7.34
C ARG A 302 -6.98 -0.35 7.05
N ALA A 303 -6.59 -1.24 7.96
CA ALA A 303 -5.48 -2.19 7.74
C ALA A 303 -5.87 -3.67 7.88
N PRO A 304 -6.76 -4.18 7.01
CA PRO A 304 -7.53 -3.48 5.97
C PRO A 304 -8.97 -3.14 6.43
N ARG A 305 -9.72 -2.38 5.62
CA ARG A 305 -11.21 -2.38 5.69
C ARG A 305 -11.78 -3.13 4.50
N VAL A 306 -12.57 -4.17 4.75
CA VAL A 306 -12.99 -5.12 3.72
C VAL A 306 -14.50 -5.10 3.50
N ARG A 307 -14.93 -5.23 2.24
CA ARG A 307 -16.29 -5.61 1.84
C ARG A 307 -16.24 -6.84 0.93
N TYR A 308 -17.21 -7.74 1.04
CA TYR A 308 -17.42 -8.98 0.25
C TYR A 308 -16.28 -10.02 0.26
N GLY A 309 -15.05 -9.58 0.06
CA GLY A 309 -13.90 -10.42 -0.29
C GLY A 309 -13.52 -11.48 0.73
N GLN A 310 -12.93 -12.55 0.21
CA GLN A 310 -12.19 -13.56 0.99
C GLN A 310 -10.77 -13.05 1.19
N VAL A 311 -10.53 -12.39 2.33
CA VAL A 311 -9.24 -11.74 2.61
C VAL A 311 -8.47 -12.54 3.66
N HIS A 312 -7.31 -13.07 3.28
CA HIS A 312 -6.39 -13.76 4.21
C HIS A 312 -5.41 -12.75 4.78
N VAL A 313 -5.41 -12.55 6.10
CA VAL A 313 -4.56 -11.57 6.79
C VAL A 313 -3.66 -12.30 7.77
N TYR A 314 -2.39 -12.50 7.46
CA TYR A 314 -1.52 -13.29 8.33
C TYR A 314 -0.11 -12.77 8.51
N ASP A 315 0.52 -13.07 9.65
CA ASP A 315 1.90 -12.68 9.96
C ASP A 315 2.19 -11.18 9.78
N ASN A 316 1.19 -10.30 9.91
CA ASN A 316 1.41 -8.86 9.83
C ASN A 316 1.77 -8.30 11.22
N LEU A 317 2.58 -7.24 11.22
CA LEU A 317 2.94 -6.48 12.41
C LEU A 317 2.21 -5.14 12.41
N TYR A 318 1.44 -4.89 13.47
CA TYR A 318 0.73 -3.64 13.71
C TYR A 318 1.40 -2.89 14.86
N LEU A 319 1.91 -1.68 14.60
CA LEU A 319 2.50 -0.78 15.58
C LEU A 319 1.62 0.46 15.73
N VAL A 320 0.97 0.57 16.89
CA VAL A 320 0.12 1.71 17.23
C VAL A 320 0.79 2.49 18.36
N PRO A 321 1.46 3.61 18.08
CA PRO A 321 2.11 4.39 19.13
C PRO A 321 1.21 5.46 19.75
N ASP A 322 0.33 6.08 18.96
CA ASP A 322 -0.57 7.14 19.41
C ASP A 322 -2.04 6.68 19.40
N PRO A 323 -2.68 6.48 20.57
CA PRO A 323 -4.08 6.10 20.63
C PRO A 323 -5.04 7.24 20.19
N ALA A 324 -4.59 8.50 20.14
CA ALA A 324 -5.43 9.63 19.73
C ALA A 324 -5.61 9.71 18.21
N ALA A 325 -4.61 9.27 17.45
CA ALA A 325 -4.66 9.18 15.99
C ALA A 325 -5.24 7.85 15.48
N TYR A 326 -5.38 6.85 16.35
CA TYR A 326 -5.79 5.49 15.99
C TYR A 326 -7.31 5.27 16.14
N THR A 327 -7.93 4.72 15.10
CA THR A 327 -9.34 4.32 15.12
C THR A 327 -9.50 2.81 15.22
N TYR A 328 -8.97 2.04 14.27
CA TYR A 328 -9.04 0.56 14.24
C TYR A 328 -8.03 -0.03 13.24
N SER A 329 -7.80 -1.35 13.27
CA SER A 329 -6.98 -2.04 12.25
C SER A 329 -7.86 -2.79 11.27
N ILE A 330 -8.63 -3.78 11.72
CA ILE A 330 -9.42 -4.67 10.86
C ILE A 330 -10.87 -4.17 10.77
N GLY A 331 -11.27 -3.69 9.60
CA GLY A 331 -12.63 -3.23 9.33
C GLY A 331 -13.50 -4.33 8.71
N VAL A 332 -14.51 -4.78 9.43
CA VAL A 332 -15.43 -5.87 9.05
C VAL A 332 -16.65 -5.28 8.34
N GLY A 333 -16.52 -5.04 7.04
CA GLY A 333 -17.56 -4.46 6.20
C GLY A 333 -18.58 -5.47 5.67
N VAL A 334 -19.60 -4.94 4.99
CA VAL A 334 -20.70 -5.74 4.42
C VAL A 334 -20.18 -6.98 3.67
N GLU A 335 -20.71 -8.15 4.05
CA GLU A 335 -20.37 -9.46 3.48
C GLU A 335 -18.88 -9.85 3.46
N SER A 336 -18.00 -9.11 4.15
CA SER A 336 -16.57 -9.44 4.23
C SER A 336 -16.35 -10.83 4.87
N ARG A 337 -15.34 -11.55 4.35
CA ARG A 337 -14.96 -12.89 4.82
C ARG A 337 -13.47 -12.89 5.17
N ILE A 338 -13.12 -12.16 6.24
CA ILE A 338 -11.73 -12.00 6.69
C ILE A 338 -11.29 -13.23 7.48
N TYR A 339 -10.19 -13.86 7.05
CA TYR A 339 -9.53 -14.95 7.75
C TYR A 339 -8.18 -14.44 8.26
N ALA A 340 -8.08 -14.17 9.56
CA ALA A 340 -6.89 -13.59 10.18
C ALA A 340 -6.12 -14.61 11.03
N GLU A 341 -4.82 -14.75 10.81
CA GLU A 341 -3.97 -15.73 11.50
C GLU A 341 -2.64 -15.11 11.94
N ASN A 342 -2.19 -15.40 13.15
CA ASN A 342 -0.83 -15.11 13.61
C ASN A 342 -0.38 -13.65 13.42
N ASN A 343 -1.30 -12.69 13.53
CA ASN A 343 -0.93 -11.27 13.48
C ASN A 343 -0.44 -10.79 14.85
N PHE A 344 0.52 -9.87 14.86
CA PHE A 344 1.08 -9.31 16.07
C PHE A 344 0.71 -7.83 16.20
N PHE A 345 0.19 -7.43 17.35
CA PHE A 345 -0.10 -6.03 17.67
C PHE A 345 0.80 -5.53 18.80
N ARG A 346 1.46 -4.39 18.60
CA ARG A 346 2.07 -3.59 19.65
C ARG A 346 1.28 -2.31 19.79
N ILE A 347 0.68 -2.12 20.95
CA ILE A 347 -0.30 -1.05 21.20
C ILE A 347 0.02 -0.28 22.47
N PRO A 348 -0.51 0.94 22.67
CA PRO A 348 -0.33 1.68 23.90
C PRO A 348 -1.04 0.98 25.06
N ALA A 349 -0.58 1.24 26.28
CA ALA A 349 -1.28 0.74 27.46
C ALA A 349 -2.70 1.35 27.53
N GLY A 350 -3.70 0.52 27.80
CA GLY A 350 -5.08 0.97 27.97
C GLY A 350 -5.90 1.11 26.68
N LEU A 351 -5.30 0.91 25.49
CA LEU A 351 -6.09 0.81 24.25
C LEU A 351 -7.01 -0.43 24.34
N PRO A 352 -8.34 -0.28 24.22
CA PRO A 352 -9.25 -1.41 24.26
C PRO A 352 -8.98 -2.42 23.14
N LEU A 353 -8.87 -3.71 23.47
CA LEU A 353 -8.58 -4.73 22.45
C LEU A 353 -9.72 -4.90 21.45
N GLY A 354 -10.97 -4.73 21.89
CA GLY A 354 -12.13 -4.71 21.01
C GLY A 354 -12.13 -3.57 19.99
N GLN A 355 -11.30 -2.52 20.16
CA GLN A 355 -11.15 -1.43 19.19
C GLN A 355 -10.26 -1.81 17.99
N LEU A 356 -9.46 -2.88 18.11
CA LEU A 356 -8.63 -3.36 17.00
C LEU A 356 -9.46 -3.83 15.79
N VAL A 357 -10.71 -4.21 16.03
CA VAL A 357 -11.71 -4.59 15.03
C VAL A 357 -12.83 -3.56 15.01
N HIS A 358 -13.31 -3.20 13.83
CA HIS A 358 -14.40 -2.25 13.67
C HIS A 358 -15.53 -2.81 12.81
N TYR A 359 -16.76 -2.58 13.24
CA TYR A 359 -17.96 -3.01 12.51
C TYR A 359 -18.35 -2.01 11.42
N TRP A 360 -18.45 -2.51 10.20
CA TRP A 360 -18.91 -1.78 9.02
C TRP A 360 -20.04 -2.56 8.30
N LYS A 361 -20.98 -3.12 9.05
CA LYS A 361 -22.12 -3.94 8.56
C LYS A 361 -21.76 -5.37 8.14
N GLY A 362 -20.54 -5.83 8.40
CA GLY A 362 -20.21 -7.25 8.27
C GLY A 362 -20.77 -8.07 9.42
N THR A 363 -20.81 -9.38 9.24
CA THR A 363 -21.45 -10.31 10.20
C THR A 363 -20.51 -11.38 10.72
N VAL A 364 -19.31 -11.51 10.16
CA VAL A 364 -18.37 -12.59 10.49
C VAL A 364 -16.92 -12.12 10.45
N LEU A 365 -16.09 -12.72 11.30
CA LEU A 365 -14.64 -12.56 11.32
C LEU A 365 -14.03 -13.85 11.88
N HIS A 366 -13.06 -14.43 11.19
CA HIS A 366 -12.21 -15.48 11.74
C HIS A 366 -10.88 -14.86 12.16
N ALA A 367 -10.48 -15.06 13.42
CA ALA A 367 -9.20 -14.56 13.93
C ALA A 367 -8.59 -15.57 14.90
N THR A 368 -7.38 -16.05 14.62
CA THR A 368 -6.65 -16.98 15.48
C THR A 368 -5.17 -16.61 15.60
N GLY A 369 -4.53 -17.06 16.69
CA GLY A 369 -3.09 -16.88 16.88
C GLY A 369 -2.63 -15.45 17.15
N THR A 370 -3.53 -14.47 17.34
CA THR A 370 -3.16 -13.09 17.61
C THR A 370 -2.35 -12.95 18.90
N LEU A 371 -1.21 -12.27 18.83
CA LEU A 371 -0.46 -11.82 20.02
C LEU A 371 -0.55 -10.30 20.14
N VAL A 372 -0.73 -9.82 21.38
CA VAL A 372 -0.75 -8.40 21.69
C VAL A 372 0.25 -8.07 22.78
N ALA A 373 1.10 -7.07 22.53
CA ALA A 373 1.95 -6.41 23.52
C ALA A 373 1.40 -5.00 23.79
N ALA A 374 0.78 -4.81 24.96
CA ALA A 374 0.21 -3.53 25.36
C ALA A 374 1.15 -2.76 26.31
N GLY A 375 1.56 -1.55 25.92
CA GLY A 375 2.56 -0.77 26.64
C GLY A 375 3.87 -1.54 26.80
N ASN A 376 4.34 -1.65 28.04
CA ASN A 376 5.59 -2.38 28.38
C ASN A 376 5.35 -3.85 28.78
N GLN A 377 4.16 -4.40 28.53
CA GLN A 377 3.84 -5.78 28.88
C GLN A 377 4.44 -6.77 27.89
N TRP A 378 4.76 -7.97 28.37
CA TRP A 378 5.10 -9.09 27.49
C TRP A 378 3.92 -9.43 26.57
N PRO A 379 4.18 -9.87 25.32
CA PRO A 379 3.13 -10.25 24.40
C PRO A 379 2.31 -11.40 24.98
N ARG A 380 0.99 -11.34 24.83
CA ARG A 380 0.06 -12.40 25.26
C ARG A 380 -0.89 -12.80 24.13
N PRO A 381 -1.36 -14.06 24.10
CA PRO A 381 -2.46 -14.46 23.25
C PRO A 381 -3.72 -13.63 23.52
N VAL A 382 -4.41 -13.28 22.44
CA VAL A 382 -5.70 -12.57 22.44
C VAL A 382 -6.66 -13.27 21.48
N ASP A 383 -7.85 -13.59 21.97
CA ASP A 383 -8.98 -13.96 21.11
C ASP A 383 -9.64 -12.66 20.64
N LEU A 384 -9.24 -12.22 19.45
CA LEU A 384 -9.64 -10.91 18.93
C LEU A 384 -11.15 -10.81 18.70
N LEU A 385 -11.78 -11.91 18.28
CA LEU A 385 -13.23 -11.98 18.07
C LEU A 385 -13.98 -11.86 19.39
N ALA A 386 -13.53 -12.59 20.42
CA ALA A 386 -14.14 -12.53 21.75
C ALA A 386 -13.99 -11.13 22.39
N GLU A 387 -12.81 -10.50 22.26
CA GLU A 387 -12.60 -9.12 22.75
C GLU A 387 -13.50 -8.10 22.03
N TYR A 388 -13.73 -8.27 20.72
CA TYR A 388 -14.65 -7.42 19.98
C TYR A 388 -16.11 -7.64 20.43
N ASN A 389 -16.61 -8.89 20.46
CA ASN A 389 -18.00 -9.20 20.83
C ASN A 389 -18.31 -8.84 22.31
N ALA A 390 -17.30 -8.89 23.19
CA ALA A 390 -17.48 -8.45 24.58
C ALA A 390 -17.69 -6.93 24.72
N ALA A 391 -17.23 -6.14 23.75
CA ALA A 391 -17.18 -4.67 23.82
C ALA A 391 -18.15 -3.97 22.86
N ASN A 392 -18.68 -4.66 21.85
CA ASN A 392 -19.43 -4.06 20.75
C ASN A 392 -20.71 -4.85 20.43
N ASP A 393 -21.68 -4.17 19.84
CA ASP A 393 -22.92 -4.73 19.28
C ASP A 393 -23.07 -4.19 17.84
N PRO A 394 -23.38 -5.01 16.83
CA PRO A 394 -23.65 -6.45 16.91
C PRO A 394 -22.42 -7.33 17.06
N ASP A 395 -22.64 -8.52 17.62
CA ASP A 395 -21.70 -9.63 17.61
C ASP A 395 -21.36 -10.07 16.18
N LEU A 396 -20.10 -10.48 15.98
CA LEU A 396 -19.62 -11.14 14.78
C LEU A 396 -19.56 -12.66 15.00
N GLY A 397 -19.96 -13.42 13.98
CA GLY A 397 -19.81 -14.87 13.95
C GLY A 397 -18.40 -15.31 13.56
N PRO A 398 -17.93 -16.49 14.02
CA PRO A 398 -16.57 -16.97 13.72
C PRO A 398 -16.42 -17.66 12.36
N ASP A 399 -17.53 -18.09 11.74
CA ASP A 399 -17.51 -18.88 10.51
C ASP A 399 -17.56 -17.96 9.28
N VAL A 400 -16.42 -17.79 8.63
CA VAL A 400 -16.31 -17.01 7.40
C VAL A 400 -16.60 -17.82 6.15
N GLY A 401 -16.89 -19.13 6.26
CA GLY A 401 -17.33 -19.97 5.14
C GLY A 401 -16.24 -20.36 4.14
N TRP A 402 -14.96 -20.15 4.47
CA TRP A 402 -13.82 -20.56 3.66
C TRP A 402 -12.56 -20.75 4.52
N THR A 403 -11.54 -21.40 3.95
CA THR A 403 -10.20 -21.53 4.54
C THR A 403 -9.15 -21.21 3.47
N PRO A 404 -8.07 -20.47 3.81
CA PRO A 404 -7.00 -20.17 2.87
C PRO A 404 -6.31 -21.43 2.35
N SER A 405 -6.00 -21.46 1.05
CA SER A 405 -5.30 -22.58 0.39
C SER A 405 -3.99 -22.19 -0.29
N PHE A 406 -3.77 -20.89 -0.54
CA PHE A 406 -2.52 -20.34 -1.05
C PHE A 406 -1.72 -19.75 0.10
N VAL A 407 -1.02 -20.62 0.83
CA VAL A 407 -0.17 -20.23 1.97
C VAL A 407 1.18 -20.92 1.82
N GLU A 408 2.23 -20.17 1.49
CA GLU A 408 3.58 -20.72 1.37
C GLU A 408 4.18 -21.05 2.74
N ARG A 409 4.02 -20.12 3.70
CA ARG A 409 4.51 -20.24 5.07
C ARG A 409 3.60 -19.47 6.01
N LEU A 410 3.36 -20.04 7.19
CA LEU A 410 2.75 -19.37 8.33
C LEU A 410 3.74 -19.42 9.49
N ASP A 411 4.20 -18.26 9.93
CA ASP A 411 5.19 -18.13 10.99
C ASP A 411 4.54 -18.17 12.37
N PRO A 412 5.24 -18.62 13.42
CA PRO A 412 4.71 -18.51 14.76
C PRO A 412 4.65 -17.02 15.15
N THR A 413 3.51 -16.56 15.67
CA THR A 413 3.23 -15.14 15.91
C THR A 413 4.30 -14.39 16.70
N TRP A 414 5.02 -15.06 17.62
CA TRP A 414 6.09 -14.43 18.40
C TRP A 414 7.31 -14.03 17.56
N ALA A 415 7.51 -14.66 16.40
CA ALA A 415 8.62 -14.37 15.47
C ALA A 415 8.26 -13.22 14.51
N VAL A 416 6.97 -12.98 14.26
CA VAL A 416 6.46 -11.98 13.32
C VAL A 416 7.11 -10.61 13.50
N PRO A 417 7.23 -10.02 14.71
CA PRO A 417 7.88 -8.72 14.86
C PRO A 417 9.30 -8.68 14.30
N ALA A 418 10.11 -9.71 14.57
CA ALA A 418 11.50 -9.75 14.11
C ALA A 418 11.59 -9.98 12.60
N LEU A 419 10.75 -10.86 12.06
CA LEU A 419 10.72 -11.16 10.62
C LEU A 419 10.25 -9.96 9.81
N VAL A 420 9.16 -9.32 10.24
CA VAL A 420 8.58 -8.16 9.55
C VAL A 420 9.50 -6.95 9.64
N LEU A 421 10.08 -6.64 10.80
CA LEU A 421 11.03 -5.51 10.91
C LEU A 421 12.32 -5.73 10.10
N ALA A 422 12.70 -6.98 9.86
CA ALA A 422 13.87 -7.31 9.06
C ALA A 422 13.58 -7.35 7.55
N GLY A 423 12.37 -7.75 7.16
CA GLY A 423 12.00 -8.03 5.77
C GLY A 423 11.11 -6.99 5.11
N ALA A 424 10.23 -6.28 5.83
CA ALA A 424 9.28 -5.39 5.21
C ALA A 424 9.91 -4.08 4.69
N GLY A 425 9.44 -3.63 3.53
CA GLY A 425 9.86 -2.40 2.86
C GLY A 425 10.97 -2.59 1.82
N PRO A 426 11.36 -1.51 1.14
CA PRO A 426 12.33 -1.54 0.05
C PRO A 426 13.76 -1.79 0.55
N GLY A 427 14.60 -2.32 -0.34
CA GLY A 427 16.01 -2.60 -0.11
C GLY A 427 16.30 -3.91 0.63
N ARG A 428 15.31 -4.80 0.71
CA ARG A 428 15.41 -6.10 1.40
C ARG A 428 15.48 -7.30 0.45
#